data_AF-K0V2N3-F1
#
_entry.id   AF-K0V2N3-F1
#
_cell.length_a   1.000
_cell.length_b   1.000
_cell.length_c   1.000
_cell.angle_alpha   90.00
_cell.angle_beta   90.00
_cell.angle_gamma   90.00
#
_symmetry.space_group_name_H-M   'P 1'
#
loop_
_entity.id
_entity.type
_entity.pdbx_description
1 polymer ?
#
loop_
_entity_poly.entity_id
_entity_poly.type
_entity_poly.pdbx_seq_one_letter_code
_entity_poly.pdbx_strand_id
1 'polypeptide(L)'
;MADLGRRHGHTSRYSRYTGGPDPLAPPIDLRDALEQIGQSVMEGSSPRRALSELMRRGTEGMRGTDRLAAEANRKRRELLQRHNLDGTLQEIKKLLDEAVLAERKELARALDDDARFGELQMEALSPSPAKAVQELADYDWRSPEARQKYEQIKDLLGREMLDQRFAGMKEALENATDEDRQRVNEMLDDLNDLLDKHAQGKDTAEDFQQFMDKHGEFFPEGPRNIDELLDSLAKRAAAAQRFRNSLSAEQRAELDSLAQQAFGSPSLMNALNRLDAHLQAARPGEDWSGSERFSGGDPLGMGEGAQALSDIAELEQLADALSQSYSGASMDDVDLEALARQLGDDAAIDARTLSELEKALVNQGFIDRGSDGQWRLSPKAMRQLGQTALRDVAQRLSGRHGERDT
;
A
#
# COMPACT_ATOMS: atom_id res chain seq x y z
N MET A 1 -15.45 -11.65 65.46
CA MET A 1 -15.22 -10.60 64.45
C MET A 1 -14.65 -11.28 63.22
N ALA A 2 -15.46 -11.43 62.18
CA ALA A 2 -15.10 -12.06 60.92
C ALA A 2 -14.60 -10.99 59.94
N ASP A 3 -13.45 -11.22 59.29
CA ASP A 3 -12.94 -10.35 58.23
C ASP A 3 -13.27 -10.96 56.86
N LEU A 4 -13.84 -10.13 55.99
CA LEU A 4 -14.50 -10.49 54.73
C LEU A 4 -13.51 -10.36 53.56
N GLY A 5 -13.41 -11.41 52.75
CA GLY A 5 -12.57 -11.48 51.57
C GLY A 5 -12.93 -10.44 50.50
N ARG A 6 -11.91 -9.76 49.96
CA ARG A 6 -12.01 -8.92 48.76
C ARG A 6 -12.07 -9.79 47.51
N ARG A 7 -13.23 -9.80 46.86
CA ARG A 7 -13.42 -10.28 45.48
C ARG A 7 -12.78 -9.30 44.51
N HIS A 8 -11.86 -9.78 43.67
CA HIS A 8 -11.35 -9.03 42.53
C HIS A 8 -12.46 -8.94 41.48
N GLY A 9 -12.99 -7.74 41.26
CA GLY A 9 -13.90 -7.47 40.14
C GLY A 9 -13.09 -7.35 38.85
N HIS A 10 -13.37 -8.23 37.89
CA HIS A 10 -12.87 -8.07 36.53
C HIS A 10 -13.49 -6.80 35.92
N THR A 11 -12.69 -5.76 35.70
CA THR A 11 -13.12 -4.58 34.96
C THR A 11 -13.08 -4.92 33.47
N SER A 12 -14.22 -5.23 32.88
CA SER A 12 -14.37 -5.33 31.43
C SER A 12 -14.14 -3.96 30.82
N ARG A 13 -13.02 -3.79 30.10
CA ARG A 13 -12.76 -2.61 29.29
C ARG A 13 -13.45 -2.80 27.94
N TYR A 14 -14.41 -1.93 27.63
CA TYR A 14 -15.01 -1.85 26.31
C TYR A 14 -14.06 -1.09 25.38
N SER A 15 -13.50 -1.78 24.39
CA SER A 15 -12.84 -1.15 23.23
C SER A 15 -13.88 -0.84 22.14
N ARG A 16 -13.58 0.13 21.27
CA ARG A 16 -14.39 0.35 20.06
C ARG A 16 -14.32 -0.91 19.18
N TYR A 17 -15.44 -1.23 18.55
CA TYR A 17 -15.59 -2.34 17.62
C TYR A 17 -14.68 -2.13 16.41
N THR A 18 -13.60 -2.90 16.36
CA THR A 18 -12.73 -3.05 15.19
C THR A 18 -13.36 -4.14 14.33
N GLY A 19 -13.90 -3.77 13.16
CA GLY A 19 -14.65 -4.64 12.26
C GLY A 19 -14.17 -6.10 12.26
N GLY A 20 -15.01 -6.97 12.82
CA GLY A 20 -14.92 -8.42 12.73
C GLY A 20 -16.32 -8.98 12.55
N PRO A 21 -16.50 -10.30 12.41
CA PRO A 21 -17.83 -10.91 12.49
C PRO A 21 -18.48 -10.53 13.82
N ASP A 22 -19.81 -10.36 13.82
CA ASP A 22 -20.61 -10.13 15.02
C ASP A 22 -20.11 -11.05 16.15
N PRO A 23 -19.77 -10.55 17.36
CA PRO A 23 -19.40 -11.40 18.50
C PRO A 23 -20.52 -12.36 18.91
N LEU A 24 -21.72 -12.20 18.37
CA LEU A 24 -22.87 -13.10 18.48
C LEU A 24 -23.07 -14.01 17.25
N ALA A 25 -22.19 -13.95 16.24
CA ALA A 25 -22.24 -14.85 15.10
C ALA A 25 -22.06 -16.30 15.59
N PRO A 26 -22.91 -17.24 15.12
CA PRO A 26 -22.76 -18.64 15.48
C PRO A 26 -21.36 -19.14 15.05
N PRO A 27 -20.74 -20.05 15.83
CA PRO A 27 -19.44 -20.60 15.49
C PRO A 27 -19.47 -21.20 14.09
N ILE A 28 -18.33 -21.10 13.38
CA ILE A 28 -18.17 -21.64 12.02
C ILE A 28 -18.69 -23.07 12.00
N ASP A 29 -19.67 -23.34 11.13
CA ASP A 29 -20.22 -24.67 10.98
C ASP A 29 -19.20 -25.57 10.27
N LEU A 30 -18.44 -26.31 11.06
CA LEU A 30 -17.44 -27.23 10.55
C LEU A 30 -18.07 -28.44 9.84
N ARG A 31 -19.37 -28.68 9.98
CA ARG A 31 -20.03 -29.86 9.39
C ARG A 31 -20.00 -29.82 7.87
N ASP A 32 -20.37 -28.67 7.29
CA ASP A 32 -20.41 -28.49 5.84
C ASP A 32 -19.00 -28.59 5.24
N ALA A 33 -18.02 -27.98 5.91
CA ALA A 33 -16.61 -28.05 5.53
C ALA A 33 -16.06 -29.48 5.61
N LEU A 34 -16.37 -30.19 6.71
CA LEU A 34 -15.99 -31.58 6.87
C LEU A 34 -16.60 -32.46 5.79
N GLU A 35 -17.89 -32.29 5.49
CA GLU A 35 -18.60 -33.07 4.47
C GLU A 35 -17.95 -32.92 3.09
N GLN A 36 -17.65 -31.69 2.66
CA GLN A 36 -16.97 -31.44 1.39
C GLN A 36 -15.55 -32.03 1.34
N ILE A 37 -14.80 -31.91 2.43
CA ILE A 37 -13.47 -32.53 2.56
C ILE A 37 -13.61 -34.06 2.52
N GLY A 38 -14.56 -34.62 3.26
CA GLY A 38 -14.82 -36.05 3.36
C GLY A 38 -15.20 -36.66 2.02
N GLN A 39 -16.07 -36.00 1.26
CA GLN A 39 -16.43 -36.41 -0.09
C GLN A 39 -15.21 -36.42 -1.02
N SER A 40 -14.41 -35.36 -1.02
CA SER A 40 -13.18 -35.28 -1.82
C SER A 40 -12.16 -36.37 -1.45
N VAL A 41 -12.07 -36.72 -0.16
CA VAL A 41 -11.20 -37.79 0.32
C VAL A 41 -11.71 -39.17 -0.09
N MET A 42 -13.02 -39.40 -0.04
CA MET A 42 -13.63 -40.64 -0.55
C MET A 42 -13.47 -40.79 -2.07
N GLU A 43 -13.42 -39.68 -2.81
CA GLU A 43 -13.11 -39.63 -4.24
C GLU A 43 -11.62 -39.86 -4.56
N GLY A 44 -10.77 -40.01 -3.53
CA GLY A 44 -9.35 -40.37 -3.67
C GLY A 44 -8.36 -39.21 -3.47
N SER A 45 -8.82 -38.01 -3.08
CA SER A 45 -7.92 -36.91 -2.73
C SER A 45 -7.31 -37.07 -1.34
N SER A 46 -6.10 -36.54 -1.12
CA SER A 46 -5.56 -36.44 0.24
C SER A 46 -6.33 -35.39 1.05
N PRO A 47 -6.51 -35.56 2.37
CA PRO A 47 -7.20 -34.59 3.22
C PRO A 47 -6.62 -33.17 3.13
N ARG A 48 -5.29 -33.05 2.99
CA ARG A 48 -4.63 -31.76 2.77
C ARG A 48 -5.02 -31.14 1.43
N ARG A 49 -5.09 -31.93 0.36
CA ARG A 49 -5.51 -31.44 -0.96
C ARG A 49 -6.99 -31.06 -0.96
N ALA A 50 -7.84 -31.86 -0.32
CA ALA A 50 -9.26 -31.57 -0.16
C ALA A 50 -9.50 -30.27 0.63
N LEU A 51 -8.76 -30.04 1.71
CA LEU A 51 -8.80 -28.77 2.44
C LEU A 51 -8.32 -27.60 1.58
N SER A 52 -7.18 -27.73 0.90
CA SER A 52 -6.67 -26.67 0.01
C SER A 52 -7.67 -26.34 -1.10
N GLU A 53 -8.30 -27.35 -1.71
CA GLU A 53 -9.35 -27.15 -2.72
C GLU A 53 -10.59 -26.44 -2.17
N LEU A 54 -11.01 -26.77 -0.93
CA LEU A 54 -12.10 -26.09 -0.24
C LEU A 54 -11.75 -24.61 0.00
N MET A 55 -10.56 -24.33 0.53
CA MET A 55 -10.08 -22.97 0.79
C MET A 55 -10.01 -22.16 -0.50
N ARG A 56 -9.51 -22.80 -1.56
CA ARG A 56 -9.33 -22.18 -2.86
C ARG A 56 -10.67 -21.80 -3.51
N ARG A 57 -11.66 -22.69 -3.46
CA ARG A 57 -13.00 -22.44 -4.01
C ARG A 57 -13.91 -21.61 -3.11
N GLY A 58 -13.75 -21.71 -1.79
CA GLY A 58 -14.66 -21.15 -0.80
C GLY A 58 -15.91 -22.02 -0.59
N THR A 59 -16.89 -21.48 0.12
CA THR A 59 -18.19 -22.12 0.40
C THR A 59 -19.35 -21.25 -0.10
N GLU A 60 -20.60 -21.70 0.03
CA GLU A 60 -21.77 -20.95 -0.47
C GLU A 60 -21.91 -19.53 0.13
N GLY A 61 -21.37 -19.31 1.34
CA GLY A 61 -21.41 -18.02 2.03
C GLY A 61 -20.08 -17.27 2.10
N MET A 62 -19.01 -17.77 1.45
CA MET A 62 -17.65 -17.25 1.64
C MET A 62 -16.82 -17.33 0.37
N ARG A 63 -16.20 -16.21 -0.04
CA ARG A 63 -15.28 -16.21 -1.19
C ARG A 63 -14.04 -17.04 -0.87
N GLY A 64 -13.69 -17.94 -1.79
CA GLY A 64 -12.43 -18.68 -1.71
C GLY A 64 -11.23 -17.83 -2.11
N THR A 65 -10.04 -18.35 -1.78
CA THR A 65 -8.79 -17.64 -2.08
C THR A 65 -8.56 -17.40 -3.57
N ASP A 66 -9.07 -18.26 -4.47
CA ASP A 66 -9.00 -18.01 -5.92
C ASP A 66 -9.78 -16.75 -6.33
N ARG A 67 -10.96 -16.53 -5.74
CA ARG A 67 -11.78 -15.35 -6.06
C ARG A 67 -11.11 -14.08 -5.56
N LEU A 68 -10.60 -14.10 -4.32
CA LEU A 68 -9.89 -12.98 -3.73
C LEU A 68 -8.61 -12.67 -4.53
N ALA A 69 -7.83 -13.68 -4.91
CA ALA A 69 -6.64 -13.51 -5.75
C ALA A 69 -6.99 -12.96 -7.14
N ALA A 70 -8.11 -13.42 -7.73
CA ALA A 70 -8.58 -12.92 -9.02
C ALA A 70 -9.05 -11.46 -8.93
N GLU A 71 -9.68 -11.05 -7.83
CA GLU A 71 -10.05 -9.66 -7.54
C GLU A 71 -8.82 -8.77 -7.38
N ALA A 72 -7.83 -9.20 -6.59
CA ALA A 72 -6.56 -8.48 -6.43
C ALA A 72 -5.84 -8.26 -7.79
N ASN A 73 -5.71 -9.32 -8.57
CA ASN A 73 -5.13 -9.26 -9.92
C ASN A 73 -5.92 -8.37 -10.88
N ARG A 74 -7.26 -8.31 -10.73
CA ARG A 74 -8.11 -7.45 -11.55
C ARG A 74 -7.89 -5.98 -11.19
N LYS A 75 -7.89 -5.63 -9.90
CA LYS A 75 -7.64 -4.27 -9.44
C LYS A 75 -6.24 -3.79 -9.84
N ARG A 76 -5.22 -4.66 -9.73
CA ARG A 76 -3.86 -4.37 -10.22
C ARG A 76 -3.85 -4.00 -11.70
N ARG A 77 -4.47 -4.82 -12.56
CA ARG A 77 -4.56 -4.53 -14.00
C ARG A 77 -5.33 -3.25 -14.29
N GLU A 78 -6.38 -2.98 -13.54
CA GLU A 78 -7.21 -1.78 -13.68
C GLU A 78 -6.39 -0.51 -13.41
N LEU A 79 -5.58 -0.50 -12.34
CA LEU A 79 -4.67 0.62 -12.04
C LEU A 79 -3.66 0.87 -13.17
N LEU A 80 -3.00 -0.19 -13.66
CA LEU A 80 -2.02 -0.09 -14.74
C LEU A 80 -2.63 0.35 -16.09
N GLN A 81 -3.87 -0.07 -16.36
CA GLN A 81 -4.55 0.20 -17.64
C GLN A 81 -5.25 1.55 -17.69
N ARG A 82 -5.67 2.10 -16.54
CA ARG A 82 -6.37 3.40 -16.50
C ARG A 82 -5.43 4.57 -16.40
N HIS A 83 -4.32 4.40 -15.69
CA HIS A 83 -3.45 5.51 -15.34
C HIS A 83 -2.16 5.58 -16.18
N ASN A 84 -1.50 6.74 -16.15
CA ASN A 84 -0.11 6.97 -16.55
C ASN A 84 0.61 7.86 -15.53
N LEU A 85 1.93 7.97 -15.65
CA LEU A 85 2.79 8.66 -14.66
C LEU A 85 3.21 10.07 -15.09
N ASP A 86 2.53 10.65 -16.08
CA ASP A 86 2.97 11.89 -16.74
C ASP A 86 2.30 13.14 -16.16
N GLY A 87 1.44 13.01 -15.14
CA GLY A 87 0.58 14.10 -14.67
C GLY A 87 1.33 15.31 -14.16
N THR A 88 2.39 15.11 -13.38
CA THR A 88 3.21 16.24 -12.92
C THR A 88 3.88 16.97 -14.07
N LEU A 89 4.43 16.26 -15.06
CA LEU A 89 5.06 16.87 -16.23
C LEU A 89 4.04 17.64 -17.08
N GLN A 90 2.82 17.10 -17.21
CA GLN A 90 1.72 17.76 -17.91
C GLN A 90 1.28 19.06 -17.21
N GLU A 91 1.15 19.05 -15.88
CA GLU A 91 0.76 20.24 -15.12
C GLU A 91 1.87 21.31 -15.17
N ILE A 92 3.14 20.92 -15.06
CA ILE A 92 4.28 21.83 -15.21
C ILE A 92 4.27 22.46 -16.60
N LYS A 93 4.08 21.66 -17.64
CA LYS A 93 4.00 22.16 -19.01
C LYS A 93 2.87 23.17 -19.18
N LYS A 94 1.69 22.89 -18.61
CA LYS A 94 0.54 23.79 -18.67
C LYS A 94 0.82 25.13 -17.95
N LEU A 95 1.38 25.08 -16.73
CA LEU A 95 1.75 26.29 -16.00
C LEU A 95 2.83 27.11 -16.71
N LEU A 96 3.80 26.42 -17.33
CA LEU A 96 4.85 27.04 -18.12
C LEU A 96 4.27 27.73 -19.37
N ASP A 97 3.40 27.05 -20.11
CA ASP A 97 2.73 27.61 -21.29
C ASP A 97 1.89 28.85 -20.92
N GLU A 98 1.19 28.81 -19.78
CA GLU A 98 0.46 29.95 -19.23
C GLU A 98 1.39 31.11 -18.85
N ALA A 99 2.52 30.84 -18.19
CA ALA A 99 3.51 31.85 -17.82
C ALA A 99 4.12 32.53 -19.04
N VAL A 100 4.58 31.75 -20.02
CA VAL A 100 5.16 32.26 -21.27
C VAL A 100 4.14 33.06 -22.06
N LEU A 101 2.88 32.62 -22.10
CA LEU A 101 1.80 33.37 -22.76
C LEU A 101 1.52 34.71 -22.06
N ALA A 102 1.50 34.74 -20.73
CA ALA A 102 1.30 35.96 -19.95
C ALA A 102 2.46 36.95 -20.16
N GLU A 103 3.70 36.48 -20.18
CA GLU A 103 4.88 37.31 -20.43
C GLU A 103 4.88 37.86 -21.85
N ARG A 104 4.62 37.03 -22.88
CA ARG A 104 4.52 37.48 -24.27
C ARG A 104 3.47 38.58 -24.47
N LYS A 105 2.35 38.53 -23.74
CA LYS A 105 1.31 39.57 -23.78
C LYS A 105 1.80 40.90 -23.21
N GLU A 106 2.56 40.87 -22.12
CA GLU A 106 3.12 42.09 -21.52
C GLU A 106 4.28 42.65 -22.36
N LEU A 107 5.16 41.79 -22.88
CA LEU A 107 6.25 42.18 -23.79
C LEU A 107 5.72 42.84 -25.06
N ALA A 108 4.67 42.29 -25.67
CA ALA A 108 4.07 42.85 -26.89
C ALA A 108 3.45 44.25 -26.70
N ARG A 109 3.13 44.63 -25.46
CA ARG A 109 2.63 45.98 -25.12
C ARG A 109 3.75 46.98 -24.86
N ALA A 110 4.95 46.49 -24.56
CA ALA A 110 6.12 47.30 -24.34
C ALA A 110 6.84 47.60 -25.67
N LEU A 111 7.43 48.78 -25.76
CA LEU A 111 8.11 49.28 -26.98
C LEU A 111 9.61 49.52 -26.75
N ASP A 112 10.14 49.07 -25.62
CA ASP A 112 11.55 49.19 -25.24
C ASP A 112 12.42 48.02 -25.75
N ASP A 113 13.73 48.24 -25.80
CA ASP A 113 14.70 47.25 -26.30
C ASP A 113 14.75 46.00 -25.41
N ASP A 114 14.53 46.14 -24.10
CA ASP A 114 14.46 45.02 -23.15
C ASP A 114 13.28 44.10 -23.49
N ALA A 115 12.13 44.66 -23.87
CA ALA A 115 10.98 43.88 -24.32
C ALA A 115 11.28 43.07 -25.60
N ARG A 116 12.04 43.64 -26.54
CA ARG A 116 12.44 42.94 -27.77
C ARG A 116 13.41 41.80 -27.50
N PHE A 117 14.32 41.98 -26.54
CA PHE A 117 15.21 40.91 -26.10
C PHE A 117 14.41 39.79 -25.41
N GLY A 118 13.48 40.13 -24.52
CA GLY A 118 12.59 39.17 -23.87
C GLY A 118 11.75 38.37 -24.88
N GLU A 119 11.21 39.01 -25.92
CA GLU A 119 10.47 38.31 -26.99
C GLU A 119 11.33 37.25 -27.68
N LEU A 120 12.57 37.60 -28.05
CA LEU A 120 13.52 36.67 -28.68
C LEU A 120 13.87 35.51 -27.75
N GLN A 121 14.04 35.78 -26.45
CA GLN A 121 14.31 34.74 -25.46
C GLN A 121 13.12 33.78 -25.30
N MET A 122 11.89 34.32 -25.23
CA MET A 122 10.66 33.50 -25.15
C MET A 122 10.42 32.66 -26.40
N GLU A 123 10.86 33.11 -27.58
CA GLU A 123 10.78 32.33 -28.83
C GLU A 123 11.87 31.26 -28.94
N ALA A 124 13.03 31.50 -28.33
CA ALA A 124 14.17 30.59 -28.34
C ALA A 124 14.12 29.48 -27.27
N LEU A 125 13.09 29.48 -26.41
CA LEU A 125 12.94 28.49 -25.34
C LEU A 125 12.95 27.06 -25.86
N SER A 126 13.58 26.17 -25.08
CA SER A 126 13.59 24.74 -25.37
C SER A 126 12.15 24.16 -25.44
N PRO A 127 11.87 23.21 -26.36
CA PRO A 127 10.57 22.52 -26.40
C PRO A 127 10.36 21.55 -25.22
N SER A 128 11.39 21.26 -24.43
CA SER A 128 11.30 20.44 -23.21
C SER A 128 10.92 21.33 -22.02
N PRO A 129 9.83 21.04 -21.29
CA PRO A 129 9.40 21.83 -20.14
C PRO A 129 10.48 21.98 -19.08
N ALA A 130 11.25 20.92 -18.81
CA ALA A 130 12.32 20.93 -17.82
C ALA A 130 13.43 21.93 -18.17
N LYS A 131 13.89 21.91 -19.43
CA LYS A 131 14.92 22.83 -19.90
C LYS A 131 14.42 24.27 -19.97
N ALA A 132 13.19 24.48 -20.40
CA ALA A 132 12.58 25.80 -20.43
C ALA A 132 12.46 26.40 -19.01
N VAL A 133 12.05 25.61 -18.00
CA VAL A 133 12.02 26.06 -16.60
C VAL A 133 13.42 26.43 -16.09
N GLN A 134 14.45 25.69 -16.50
CA GLN A 134 15.85 26.00 -16.17
C GLN A 134 16.35 27.27 -16.86
N GLU A 135 16.06 27.45 -18.15
CA GLU A 135 16.42 28.65 -18.92
C GLU A 135 15.74 29.91 -18.35
N LEU A 136 14.56 29.76 -17.76
CA LEU A 136 13.78 30.83 -17.14
C LEU A 136 14.10 31.05 -15.65
N ALA A 137 15.05 30.31 -15.08
CA ALA A 137 15.45 30.43 -13.67
C ALA A 137 15.93 31.84 -13.30
N ASP A 138 16.79 32.38 -14.16
CA ASP A 138 17.41 33.70 -14.00
C ASP A 138 16.67 34.78 -14.81
N TYR A 139 15.48 34.47 -15.33
CA TYR A 139 14.71 35.40 -16.16
C TYR A 139 13.95 36.40 -15.28
N ASP A 140 14.18 37.69 -15.55
CA ASP A 140 13.49 38.79 -14.88
C ASP A 140 12.10 39.02 -15.49
N TRP A 141 11.10 38.33 -14.92
CA TRP A 141 9.71 38.45 -15.33
C TRP A 141 9.18 39.88 -15.22
N ARG A 142 8.69 40.42 -16.34
CA ARG A 142 8.00 41.71 -16.37
C ARG A 142 6.54 41.59 -15.97
N SER A 143 5.89 40.48 -16.35
CA SER A 143 4.52 40.18 -15.95
C SER A 143 4.48 39.63 -14.52
N PRO A 144 3.73 40.27 -13.60
CA PRO A 144 3.53 39.72 -12.26
C PRO A 144 2.75 38.41 -12.28
N GLU A 145 1.86 38.22 -13.26
CA GLU A 145 1.12 36.97 -13.47
C GLU A 145 2.06 35.85 -13.91
N ALA A 146 2.96 36.12 -14.87
CA ALA A 146 3.91 35.12 -15.34
C ALA A 146 4.89 34.70 -14.23
N ARG A 147 5.38 35.67 -13.44
CA ARG A 147 6.19 35.39 -12.25
C ARG A 147 5.46 34.49 -11.26
N GLN A 148 4.20 34.78 -10.96
CA GLN A 148 3.40 33.96 -10.04
C GLN A 148 3.25 32.52 -10.55
N LYS A 149 2.98 32.33 -11.84
CA LYS A 149 2.88 31.01 -12.47
C LYS A 149 4.21 30.24 -12.43
N TYR A 150 5.32 30.93 -12.62
CA TYR A 150 6.65 30.33 -12.52
C TYR A 150 6.99 29.90 -11.08
N GLU A 151 6.66 30.71 -10.07
CA GLU A 151 6.81 30.31 -8.67
C GLU A 151 5.92 29.10 -8.31
N GLN A 152 4.69 29.03 -8.85
CA GLN A 152 3.83 27.86 -8.68
C GLN A 152 4.45 26.56 -9.21
N ILE A 153 5.25 26.61 -10.28
CA ILE A 153 5.97 25.43 -10.81
C ILE A 153 7.00 24.94 -9.79
N LYS A 154 7.78 25.85 -9.19
CA LYS A 154 8.77 25.50 -8.17
C LYS A 154 8.10 24.90 -6.94
N ASP A 155 7.02 25.51 -6.47
CA ASP A 155 6.26 25.05 -5.31
C ASP A 155 5.66 23.66 -5.57
N LEU A 156 5.10 23.43 -6.76
CA LEU A 156 4.56 22.13 -7.16
C LEU A 156 5.64 21.05 -7.14
N LEU A 157 6.81 21.32 -7.73
CA LEU A 157 7.92 20.36 -7.77
C LEU A 157 8.44 20.02 -6.38
N GLY A 158 8.65 21.03 -5.53
CA GLY A 158 9.09 20.80 -4.15
C GLY A 158 8.09 19.95 -3.37
N ARG A 159 6.80 20.26 -3.51
CA ARG A 159 5.73 19.51 -2.84
C ARG A 159 5.63 18.06 -3.32
N GLU A 160 5.61 17.82 -4.64
CA GLU A 160 5.47 16.47 -5.21
C GLU A 160 6.63 15.55 -4.80
N MET A 161 7.86 16.06 -4.76
CA MET A 161 8.99 15.25 -4.32
C MET A 161 8.91 14.93 -2.83
N LEU A 162 8.50 15.88 -1.98
CA LEU A 162 8.35 15.61 -0.56
C LEU A 162 7.20 14.61 -0.30
N ASP A 163 6.05 14.80 -0.95
CA ASP A 163 4.85 13.94 -0.80
C ASP A 163 5.12 12.47 -1.10
N GLN A 164 6.01 12.17 -2.06
CA GLN A 164 6.45 10.79 -2.35
C GLN A 164 7.09 10.07 -1.15
N ARG A 165 7.71 10.79 -0.21
CA ARG A 165 8.47 10.22 0.91
C ARG A 165 7.67 10.24 2.21
N PHE A 166 6.90 11.29 2.45
CA PHE A 166 6.07 11.40 3.65
C PHE A 166 4.62 11.69 3.29
N ALA A 167 3.77 10.74 3.63
CA ALA A 167 2.33 10.80 3.38
C ALA A 167 1.69 11.93 4.18
N GLY A 168 0.78 12.67 3.56
CA GLY A 168 0.02 13.75 4.21
C GLY A 168 0.73 15.10 4.25
N MET A 169 1.94 15.22 3.71
CA MET A 169 2.63 16.51 3.62
C MET A 169 1.99 17.48 2.62
N LYS A 170 1.20 16.98 1.66
CA LYS A 170 0.45 17.82 0.70
C LYS A 170 -0.41 18.88 1.38
N GLU A 171 -1.05 18.53 2.50
CA GLU A 171 -1.95 19.41 3.27
C GLU A 171 -1.16 20.32 4.22
N ALA A 172 -0.05 19.83 4.78
CA ALA A 172 0.81 20.60 5.68
C ALA A 172 1.64 21.67 4.96
N LEU A 173 1.94 21.47 3.67
CA LEU A 173 2.78 22.34 2.84
C LEU A 173 1.98 23.17 1.82
N GLU A 174 0.65 23.25 1.96
CA GLU A 174 -0.16 24.12 1.12
C GLU A 174 0.15 25.60 1.45
N ASN A 175 0.90 26.26 0.58
CA ASN A 175 1.56 27.57 0.79
C ASN A 175 2.79 27.51 1.71
N ALA A 176 3.64 26.49 1.54
CA ALA A 176 4.89 26.34 2.30
C ALA A 176 5.74 27.61 2.29
N THR A 177 5.98 28.13 3.49
CA THR A 177 6.87 29.25 3.75
C THR A 177 8.33 28.78 3.81
N ASP A 178 9.29 29.72 3.77
CA ASP A 178 10.70 29.38 3.97
C ASP A 178 10.96 28.74 5.35
N GLU A 179 10.12 29.04 6.35
CA GLU A 179 10.16 28.40 7.67
C GLU A 179 9.79 26.91 7.59
N ASP A 180 8.82 26.54 6.75
CA ASP A 180 8.42 25.13 6.55
C ASP A 180 9.54 24.32 5.89
N ARG A 181 10.24 24.92 4.93
CA ARG A 181 11.41 24.30 4.30
C ARG A 181 12.53 24.06 5.31
N GLN A 182 12.75 25.01 6.23
CA GLN A 182 13.74 24.83 7.30
C GLN A 182 13.35 23.70 8.25
N ARG A 183 12.07 23.60 8.65
CA ARG A 183 11.57 22.50 9.49
C ARG A 183 11.80 21.13 8.86
N VAL A 184 11.55 21.01 7.55
CA VAL A 184 11.80 19.75 6.81
C VAL A 184 13.28 19.42 6.75
N ASN A 185 14.16 20.40 6.53
CA ASN A 185 15.60 20.18 6.57
C ASN A 185 16.08 19.69 7.94
N GLU A 186 15.64 20.34 9.02
CA GLU A 186 15.98 19.93 10.39
C GLU A 186 15.47 18.51 10.71
N MET A 187 14.26 18.17 10.23
CA MET A 187 13.70 16.82 10.38
C MET A 187 14.53 15.76 9.65
N LEU A 188 14.95 16.04 8.41
CA LEU A 188 15.76 15.11 7.62
C LEU A 188 17.17 14.93 8.20
N ASP A 189 17.75 15.98 8.74
CA ASP A 189 19.04 15.90 9.43
C ASP A 189 18.92 15.07 10.71
N ASP A 190 17.93 15.35 11.56
CA ASP A 190 17.66 14.58 12.79
C ASP A 190 17.33 13.10 12.49
N LEU A 191 16.60 12.83 11.39
CA LEU A 191 16.29 11.48 10.93
C LEU A 191 17.57 10.75 10.48
N ASN A 192 18.41 11.38 9.65
CA ASN A 192 19.67 10.77 9.21
C ASN A 192 20.59 10.47 10.41
N ASP A 193 20.66 11.36 11.39
CA ASP A 193 21.44 11.14 12.62
C ASP A 193 20.90 9.96 13.45
N LEU A 194 19.58 9.80 13.53
CA LEU A 194 18.94 8.65 14.17
C LEU A 194 19.26 7.35 13.42
N LEU A 195 19.16 7.35 12.09
CA LEU A 195 19.45 6.18 11.26
C LEU A 195 20.93 5.81 11.29
N ASP A 196 21.84 6.77 11.39
CA ASP A 196 23.28 6.54 11.58
C ASP A 196 23.57 5.84 12.91
N LYS A 197 22.93 6.28 14.00
CA LYS A 197 23.04 5.62 15.31
C LYS A 197 22.53 4.18 15.23
N HIS A 198 21.40 3.97 14.56
CA HIS A 198 20.79 2.66 14.40
C HIS A 198 21.65 1.71 13.54
N ALA A 199 22.19 2.20 12.42
CA ALA A 199 23.12 1.44 11.60
C ALA A 199 24.39 1.02 12.35
N GLN A 200 24.79 1.79 13.38
CA GLN A 200 25.91 1.47 14.27
C GLN A 200 25.51 0.60 15.48
N GLY A 201 24.23 0.29 15.66
CA GLY A 201 23.69 -0.41 16.84
C GLY A 201 23.85 0.37 18.15
N LYS A 202 23.85 1.70 18.08
CA LYS A 202 24.00 2.63 19.22
C LYS A 202 22.74 3.45 19.50
N ASP A 203 21.69 3.22 18.73
CA ASP A 203 20.40 3.85 18.96
C ASP A 203 19.81 3.44 20.31
N THR A 204 19.12 4.39 20.92
CA THR A 204 18.36 4.16 22.15
C THR A 204 16.88 4.43 21.91
N ALA A 205 16.02 3.82 22.71
CA ALA A 205 14.59 4.14 22.70
C ALA A 205 14.33 5.62 23.04
N GLU A 206 15.24 6.26 23.79
CA GLU A 206 15.18 7.70 24.09
C GLU A 206 15.46 8.56 22.85
N ASP A 207 16.41 8.17 21.99
CA ASP A 207 16.67 8.88 20.73
C ASP A 207 15.44 8.86 19.82
N PHE A 208 14.77 7.70 19.70
CA PHE A 208 13.54 7.58 18.93
C PHE A 208 12.40 8.43 19.51
N GLN A 209 12.22 8.41 20.84
CA GLN A 209 11.18 9.19 21.48
C GLN A 209 11.41 10.70 21.28
N GLN A 210 12.66 11.17 21.42
CA GLN A 210 13.00 12.57 21.16
C GLN A 210 12.73 12.98 19.72
N PHE A 211 13.05 12.11 18.76
CA PHE A 211 12.72 12.34 17.35
C PHE A 211 11.21 12.45 17.13
N MET A 212 10.43 11.51 17.68
CA MET A 212 8.97 11.50 17.55
C MET A 212 8.30 12.68 18.29
N ASP A 213 8.85 13.11 19.42
CA ASP A 213 8.34 14.28 20.14
C ASP A 213 8.55 15.58 19.35
N LYS A 214 9.64 15.66 18.56
CA LYS A 214 9.98 16.84 17.75
C LYS A 214 9.31 16.82 16.38
N HIS A 215 9.25 15.67 15.72
CA HIS A 215 8.89 15.52 14.30
C HIS A 215 7.75 14.54 14.03
N GLY A 216 7.08 14.03 15.06
CA GLY A 216 6.01 13.03 14.90
C GLY A 216 4.82 13.50 14.06
N GLU A 217 4.64 14.80 13.87
CA GLU A 217 3.61 15.37 12.99
C GLU A 217 3.73 14.93 11.52
N PHE A 218 4.95 14.59 11.06
CA PHE A 218 5.22 14.13 9.70
C PHE A 218 4.97 12.63 9.48
N PHE A 219 4.60 11.89 10.54
CA PHE A 219 4.46 10.44 10.53
C PHE A 219 3.06 10.02 11.01
N PRO A 220 2.02 10.14 10.18
CA PRO A 220 0.63 9.82 10.57
C PRO A 220 0.42 8.35 10.94
N GLU A 221 1.31 7.46 10.50
CA GLU A 221 1.27 6.02 10.82
C GLU A 221 1.63 5.72 12.28
N GLY A 222 2.28 6.66 12.98
CA GLY A 222 2.61 6.53 14.40
C GLY A 222 3.45 5.29 14.73
N PRO A 223 4.67 5.15 14.15
CA PRO A 223 5.53 4.00 14.41
C PRO A 223 5.85 3.87 15.90
N ARG A 224 5.90 2.63 16.41
CA ARG A 224 6.17 2.37 17.83
C ARG A 224 7.65 2.28 18.15
N ASN A 225 8.48 2.07 17.15
CA ASN A 225 9.93 1.91 17.28
C ASN A 225 10.63 2.27 15.95
N ILE A 226 11.96 2.29 15.98
CA ILE A 226 12.80 2.63 14.82
C ILE A 226 12.62 1.62 13.69
N ASP A 227 12.41 0.33 13.99
CA ASP A 227 12.20 -0.70 12.97
C ASP A 227 10.90 -0.48 12.18
N GLU A 228 9.79 -0.18 12.86
CA GLU A 228 8.51 0.16 12.21
C GLU A 228 8.61 1.46 11.39
N LEU A 229 9.37 2.44 11.90
CA LEU A 229 9.66 3.67 11.16
C LEU A 229 10.46 3.36 9.88
N LEU A 230 11.51 2.56 9.99
CA LEU A 230 12.33 2.10 8.87
C LEU A 230 11.50 1.32 7.85
N ASP A 231 10.61 0.43 8.29
CA ASP A 231 9.74 -0.35 7.40
C ASP A 231 8.82 0.57 6.58
N SER A 232 8.13 1.52 7.23
CA SER A 232 7.23 2.46 6.55
C SER A 232 7.98 3.39 5.58
N LEU A 233 9.18 3.85 5.95
CA LEU A 233 10.01 4.70 5.10
C LEU A 233 10.59 3.92 3.92
N ALA A 234 11.11 2.70 4.15
CA ALA A 234 11.69 1.87 3.11
C ALA A 234 10.64 1.48 2.06
N LYS A 235 9.43 1.08 2.47
CA LYS A 235 8.34 0.76 1.54
C LYS A 235 7.99 1.95 0.62
N ARG A 236 7.91 3.16 1.19
CA ARG A 236 7.64 4.39 0.42
C ARG A 236 8.79 4.77 -0.50
N ALA A 237 10.03 4.72 0.00
CA ALA A 237 11.22 5.00 -0.81
C ALA A 237 11.36 4.00 -1.97
N ALA A 238 11.10 2.72 -1.73
CA ALA A 238 11.06 1.70 -2.78
C ALA A 238 9.96 1.98 -3.81
N ALA A 239 8.75 2.38 -3.38
CA ALA A 239 7.68 2.79 -4.30
C ALA A 239 8.06 4.01 -5.16
N ALA A 240 8.71 5.02 -4.57
CA ALA A 240 9.21 6.19 -5.29
C ALA A 240 10.34 5.81 -6.29
N GLN A 241 11.19 4.85 -5.94
CA GLN A 241 12.21 4.35 -6.85
C GLN A 241 11.60 3.55 -8.01
N ARG A 242 10.60 2.71 -7.73
CA ARG A 242 9.80 2.01 -8.76
C ARG A 242 9.09 2.99 -9.68
N PHE A 243 8.59 4.11 -9.15
CA PHE A 243 8.03 5.20 -9.94
C PHE A 243 9.05 5.72 -10.94
N ARG A 244 10.25 6.11 -10.48
CA ARG A 244 11.32 6.58 -11.36
C ARG A 244 11.70 5.51 -12.38
N ASN A 245 11.79 4.24 -11.98
CA ASN A 245 12.11 3.12 -12.86
C ASN A 245 11.05 2.89 -13.95
N SER A 246 9.79 3.23 -13.66
CA SER A 246 8.64 3.07 -14.56
C SER A 246 8.54 4.16 -15.64
N LEU A 247 9.21 5.29 -15.44
CA LEU A 247 9.31 6.37 -16.42
C LEU A 247 10.30 6.05 -17.54
N SER A 248 10.13 6.71 -18.70
CA SER A 248 11.13 6.64 -19.78
C SER A 248 12.45 7.29 -19.38
N ALA A 249 13.52 6.97 -20.12
CA ALA A 249 14.84 7.56 -19.88
C ALA A 249 14.82 9.09 -20.04
N GLU A 250 14.08 9.59 -21.02
CA GLU A 250 13.90 11.02 -21.27
C GLU A 250 13.12 11.69 -20.12
N GLN A 251 11.99 11.11 -19.70
CA GLN A 251 11.17 11.65 -18.61
C GLN A 251 11.93 11.67 -17.28
N ARG A 252 12.70 10.62 -16.99
CA ARG A 252 13.55 10.57 -15.80
C ARG A 252 14.60 11.68 -15.81
N ALA A 253 15.27 11.89 -16.95
CA ALA A 253 16.25 12.96 -17.10
C ALA A 253 15.62 14.36 -16.96
N GLU A 254 14.41 14.55 -17.49
CA GLU A 254 13.64 15.80 -17.33
C GLU A 254 13.29 16.06 -15.86
N LEU A 255 12.79 15.05 -15.14
CA LEU A 255 12.50 15.16 -13.72
C LEU A 255 13.75 15.42 -12.87
N ASP A 256 14.87 14.76 -13.18
CA ASP A 256 16.13 14.96 -12.45
C ASP A 256 16.63 16.41 -12.61
N SER A 257 16.48 16.99 -13.80
CA SER A 257 16.80 18.39 -14.07
C SER A 257 15.89 19.35 -13.29
N LEU A 258 14.60 19.06 -13.21
CA LEU A 258 13.63 19.86 -12.47
C LEU A 258 13.85 19.79 -10.95
N ALA A 259 14.19 18.60 -10.43
CA ALA A 259 14.49 18.38 -9.03
C ALA A 259 15.69 19.21 -8.54
N GLN A 260 16.74 19.32 -9.36
CA GLN A 260 17.91 20.14 -9.05
C GLN A 260 17.55 21.62 -8.88
N GLN A 261 16.57 22.10 -9.64
CA GLN A 261 16.14 23.49 -9.62
C GLN A 261 15.17 23.80 -8.48
N ALA A 262 14.23 22.89 -8.18
CA ALA A 262 13.15 23.13 -7.24
C ALA A 262 13.63 23.30 -5.79
N PHE A 263 14.65 22.55 -5.36
CA PHE A 263 15.10 22.59 -3.97
C PHE A 263 16.07 23.73 -3.65
N GLY A 264 16.71 24.33 -4.65
CA GLY A 264 17.64 25.47 -4.52
C GLY A 264 18.88 25.25 -3.63
N SER A 265 18.89 24.22 -2.77
CA SER A 265 19.87 23.95 -1.74
C SER A 265 20.48 22.55 -1.94
N PRO A 266 21.80 22.45 -2.15
CA PRO A 266 22.49 21.16 -2.25
C PRO A 266 22.39 20.30 -0.98
N SER A 267 22.14 20.92 0.18
CA SER A 267 22.04 20.22 1.48
C SER A 267 20.86 19.25 1.53
N LEU A 268 19.68 19.65 1.07
CA LEU A 268 18.48 18.83 1.11
C LEU A 268 18.62 17.58 0.22
N MET A 269 19.13 17.75 -1.01
CA MET A 269 19.43 16.61 -1.87
C MET A 269 20.43 15.65 -1.22
N ASN A 270 21.46 16.17 -0.54
CA ASN A 270 22.43 15.32 0.16
C ASN A 270 21.78 14.56 1.33
N ALA A 271 20.91 15.21 2.11
CA ALA A 271 20.18 14.58 3.21
C ALA A 271 19.24 13.47 2.71
N LEU A 272 18.53 13.69 1.61
CA LEU A 272 17.68 12.68 0.96
C LEU A 272 18.49 11.51 0.41
N ASN A 273 19.60 11.78 -0.27
CA ASN A 273 20.48 10.71 -0.79
C ASN A 273 21.09 9.86 0.33
N ARG A 274 21.42 10.46 1.48
CA ARG A 274 21.87 9.72 2.67
C ARG A 274 20.76 8.85 3.22
N LEU A 275 19.55 9.40 3.35
CA LEU A 275 18.38 8.67 3.82
C LEU A 275 18.12 7.44 2.93
N ASP A 276 18.07 7.61 1.61
CA ASP A 276 17.85 6.51 0.66
C ASP A 276 18.93 5.41 0.80
N ALA A 277 20.20 5.80 0.99
CA ALA A 277 21.27 4.84 1.20
C ALA A 277 21.12 4.05 2.52
N HIS A 278 20.68 4.71 3.61
CA HIS A 278 20.39 4.05 4.88
C HIS A 278 19.21 3.08 4.75
N LEU A 279 18.12 3.49 4.10
CA LEU A 279 16.93 2.67 3.91
C LEU A 279 17.23 1.42 3.06
N GLN A 280 17.97 1.59 1.96
CA GLN A 280 18.37 0.48 1.10
C GLN A 280 19.28 -0.51 1.84
N ALA A 281 20.19 -0.02 2.69
CA ALA A 281 21.05 -0.87 3.50
C ALA A 281 20.29 -1.60 4.63
N ALA A 282 19.34 -0.92 5.27
CA ALA A 282 18.54 -1.47 6.37
C ALA A 282 17.48 -2.48 5.89
N ARG A 283 16.93 -2.29 4.68
CA ARG A 283 15.88 -3.11 4.08
C ARG A 283 16.22 -3.51 2.64
N PRO A 284 17.24 -4.37 2.43
CA PRO A 284 17.61 -4.82 1.09
C PRO A 284 16.57 -5.75 0.44
N GLY A 285 15.59 -6.23 1.21
CA GLY A 285 14.52 -7.10 0.74
C GLY A 285 13.36 -6.38 0.04
N GLU A 286 13.29 -5.05 0.11
CA GLU A 286 12.29 -4.27 -0.62
C GLU A 286 12.57 -4.26 -2.14
N ASP A 287 11.53 -4.03 -2.95
CA ASP A 287 11.64 -4.01 -4.41
C ASP A 287 12.22 -2.69 -4.93
N TRP A 288 13.54 -2.50 -4.78
CA TRP A 288 14.23 -1.29 -5.24
C TRP A 288 14.41 -1.20 -6.76
N SER A 289 14.35 -2.33 -7.47
CA SER A 289 14.64 -2.42 -8.91
C SER A 289 13.41 -2.58 -9.79
N GLY A 290 12.25 -2.82 -9.19
CA GLY A 290 11.00 -3.02 -9.90
C GLY A 290 10.62 -1.85 -10.78
N SER A 291 9.87 -2.16 -11.82
CA SER A 291 9.29 -1.20 -12.75
C SER A 291 7.96 -1.72 -13.22
N GLU A 292 6.99 -0.84 -13.38
CA GLU A 292 5.69 -1.17 -13.95
C GLU A 292 5.47 -0.43 -15.26
N ARG A 293 4.66 -1.02 -16.14
CA ARG A 293 4.28 -0.37 -17.39
C ARG A 293 2.84 0.07 -17.32
N PHE A 294 2.66 1.38 -17.27
CA PHE A 294 1.37 2.03 -17.39
C PHE A 294 0.99 2.21 -18.86
N SER A 295 -0.30 2.06 -19.18
CA SER A 295 -0.80 2.20 -20.55
C SER A 295 -2.07 3.03 -20.66
N GLY A 296 -2.48 3.67 -19.56
CA GLY A 296 -3.74 4.39 -19.47
C GLY A 296 -3.67 5.85 -19.87
N GLY A 297 -4.84 6.47 -19.94
CA GLY A 297 -5.00 7.88 -20.33
C GLY A 297 -5.08 8.85 -19.17
N ASP A 298 -5.33 8.38 -17.94
CA ASP A 298 -5.53 9.23 -16.77
C ASP A 298 -4.18 9.56 -16.11
N PRO A 299 -3.72 10.82 -16.18
CA PRO A 299 -2.39 11.17 -15.73
C PRO A 299 -2.34 11.36 -14.22
N LEU A 300 -1.49 10.59 -13.54
CA LEU A 300 -1.23 10.70 -12.12
C LEU A 300 -0.06 11.65 -11.84
N GLY A 301 -0.18 12.42 -10.76
CA GLY A 301 0.94 13.15 -10.19
C GLY A 301 2.05 12.22 -9.69
N MET A 302 3.18 12.80 -9.27
CA MET A 302 4.33 12.06 -8.74
C MET A 302 4.01 11.35 -7.43
N GLY A 303 3.33 12.04 -6.50
CA GLY A 303 2.85 11.44 -5.25
C GLY A 303 1.80 10.36 -5.49
N GLU A 304 0.80 10.67 -6.32
CA GLU A 304 -0.29 9.75 -6.69
C GLU A 304 0.22 8.50 -7.43
N GLY A 305 1.20 8.66 -8.32
CA GLY A 305 1.83 7.57 -9.05
C GLY A 305 2.66 6.65 -8.14
N ALA A 306 3.39 7.22 -7.17
CA ALA A 306 4.10 6.43 -6.15
C ALA A 306 3.12 5.66 -5.26
N GLN A 307 2.01 6.29 -4.83
CA GLN A 307 0.95 5.62 -4.08
C GLN A 307 0.30 4.49 -4.90
N ALA A 308 -0.02 4.73 -6.17
CA ALA A 308 -0.60 3.71 -7.05
C ALA A 308 0.35 2.51 -7.22
N LEU A 309 1.67 2.75 -7.27
CA LEU A 309 2.68 1.69 -7.31
C LEU A 309 2.77 0.91 -5.99
N SER A 310 2.64 1.60 -4.86
CA SER A 310 2.53 0.95 -3.54
C SER A 310 1.29 0.05 -3.49
N ASP A 311 0.13 0.55 -3.91
CA ASP A 311 -1.11 -0.22 -3.97
C ASP A 311 -0.97 -1.43 -4.92
N ILE A 312 -0.29 -1.27 -6.06
CA ILE A 312 0.00 -2.38 -6.99
C ILE A 312 0.87 -3.45 -6.34
N ALA A 313 1.90 -3.07 -5.60
CA ALA A 313 2.77 -4.02 -4.90
C ALA A 313 2.01 -4.75 -3.79
N GLU A 314 1.19 -4.04 -3.00
CA GLU A 314 0.34 -4.65 -1.98
C GLU A 314 -0.66 -5.64 -2.61
N LEU A 315 -1.27 -5.29 -3.75
CA LEU A 315 -2.16 -6.17 -4.50
C LEU A 315 -1.45 -7.42 -5.05
N GLU A 316 -0.19 -7.28 -5.49
CA GLU A 316 0.63 -8.41 -5.96
C GLU A 316 0.99 -9.36 -4.80
N GLN A 317 1.45 -8.81 -3.68
CA GLN A 317 1.73 -9.59 -2.46
C GLN A 317 0.50 -10.34 -1.97
N LEU A 318 -0.67 -9.68 -1.97
CA LEU A 318 -1.94 -10.31 -1.61
C LEU A 318 -2.32 -11.41 -2.60
N ALA A 319 -2.20 -11.17 -3.91
CA ALA A 319 -2.49 -12.18 -4.93
C ALA A 319 -1.60 -13.42 -4.79
N ASP A 320 -0.31 -13.22 -4.53
CA ASP A 320 0.65 -14.31 -4.34
C ASP A 320 0.35 -15.10 -3.06
N ALA A 321 0.10 -14.42 -1.94
CA ALA A 321 -0.28 -15.06 -0.68
C ALA A 321 -1.59 -15.87 -0.81
N LEU A 322 -2.61 -15.31 -1.47
CA LEU A 322 -3.91 -15.96 -1.67
C LEU A 322 -3.84 -17.14 -2.64
N SER A 323 -2.93 -17.09 -3.63
CA SER A 323 -2.73 -18.20 -4.57
C SER A 323 -2.13 -19.45 -3.93
N GLN A 324 -1.63 -19.35 -2.68
CA GLN A 324 -0.96 -20.43 -1.94
C GLN A 324 0.15 -21.11 -2.78
N SER A 325 0.85 -20.33 -3.60
CA SER A 325 1.78 -20.79 -4.64
C SER A 325 3.02 -21.55 -4.12
N TYR A 326 3.25 -21.65 -2.80
CA TYR A 326 4.42 -22.32 -2.24
C TYR A 326 4.09 -23.36 -1.16
N SER A 327 4.97 -24.35 -1.02
CA SER A 327 4.80 -25.44 -0.06
C SER A 327 4.90 -24.92 1.38
N GLY A 328 3.78 -24.88 2.08
CA GLY A 328 3.72 -24.38 3.47
C GLY A 328 3.00 -23.04 3.63
N ALA A 329 2.53 -22.43 2.53
CA ALA A 329 1.67 -21.26 2.59
C ALA A 329 0.47 -21.51 3.51
N SER A 330 0.25 -20.61 4.45
CA SER A 330 -0.91 -20.61 5.34
C SER A 330 -1.71 -19.33 5.14
N MET A 331 -3.00 -19.36 5.50
CA MET A 331 -3.78 -18.13 5.56
C MET A 331 -3.25 -17.12 6.60
N ASP A 332 -2.37 -17.56 7.51
CA ASP A 332 -1.70 -16.68 8.47
C ASP A 332 -0.68 -15.72 7.82
N ASP A 333 -0.24 -16.03 6.59
CA ASP A 333 0.67 -15.17 5.82
C ASP A 333 -0.06 -14.04 5.09
N VAL A 334 -1.40 -14.07 5.05
CA VAL A 334 -2.23 -13.05 4.37
C VAL A 334 -2.45 -11.88 5.32
N ASP A 335 -2.00 -10.69 4.91
CA ASP A 335 -2.27 -9.45 5.63
C ASP A 335 -3.75 -9.05 5.45
N LEU A 336 -4.53 -9.22 6.52
CA LEU A 336 -5.96 -8.93 6.53
C LEU A 336 -6.25 -7.42 6.50
N GLU A 337 -5.36 -6.59 7.02
CA GLU A 337 -5.52 -5.12 7.00
C GLU A 337 -5.30 -4.59 5.58
N ALA A 338 -4.26 -5.09 4.90
CA ALA A 338 -4.02 -4.84 3.49
C ALA A 338 -5.21 -5.30 2.62
N LEU A 339 -5.73 -6.50 2.90
CA LEU A 339 -6.89 -7.04 2.18
C LEU A 339 -8.14 -6.18 2.38
N ALA A 340 -8.39 -5.69 3.60
CA ALA A 340 -9.49 -4.77 3.89
C ALA A 340 -9.34 -3.45 3.13
N ARG A 341 -8.14 -2.86 3.17
CA ARG A 341 -7.84 -1.58 2.49
C ARG A 341 -7.98 -1.68 0.98
N GLN A 342 -7.53 -2.80 0.40
CA GLN A 342 -7.47 -2.96 -1.05
C GLN A 342 -8.74 -3.57 -1.67
N LEU A 343 -9.35 -4.56 -1.04
CA LEU A 343 -10.51 -5.28 -1.59
C LEU A 343 -11.82 -5.05 -0.79
N GLY A 344 -11.75 -4.34 0.33
CA GLY A 344 -12.89 -4.04 1.19
C GLY A 344 -13.02 -4.98 2.40
N ASP A 345 -13.79 -4.55 3.39
CA ASP A 345 -13.95 -5.25 4.68
C ASP A 345 -14.48 -6.69 4.52
N ASP A 346 -15.39 -6.91 3.58
CA ASP A 346 -15.93 -8.25 3.31
C ASP A 346 -14.83 -9.23 2.89
N ALA A 347 -13.81 -8.78 2.15
CA ALA A 347 -12.72 -9.63 1.69
C ALA A 347 -11.84 -10.06 2.87
N ALA A 348 -11.57 -9.12 3.79
CA ALA A 348 -10.88 -9.41 5.05
C ALA A 348 -11.67 -10.37 5.94
N ILE A 349 -13.00 -10.22 6.02
CA ILE A 349 -13.87 -11.14 6.76
C ILE A 349 -13.80 -12.54 6.15
N ASP A 350 -13.90 -12.68 4.83
CA ASP A 350 -13.81 -13.97 4.14
C ASP A 350 -12.46 -14.66 4.42
N ALA A 351 -11.34 -13.94 4.22
CA ALA A 351 -10.01 -14.48 4.46
C ALA A 351 -9.77 -14.87 5.93
N ARG A 352 -10.27 -14.06 6.87
CA ARG A 352 -10.22 -14.38 8.30
C ARG A 352 -11.03 -15.64 8.62
N THR A 353 -12.24 -15.76 8.07
CA THR A 353 -13.10 -16.91 8.34
C THR A 353 -12.49 -18.19 7.74
N LEU A 354 -11.83 -18.10 6.59
CA LEU A 354 -11.01 -19.18 6.02
C LEU A 354 -9.87 -19.60 6.98
N SER A 355 -9.09 -18.64 7.51
CA SER A 355 -8.02 -18.93 8.50
C SER A 355 -8.57 -19.59 9.77
N GLU A 356 -9.68 -19.08 10.30
CA GLU A 356 -10.33 -19.63 11.49
C GLU A 356 -10.88 -21.04 11.24
N LEU A 357 -11.42 -21.31 10.06
CA LEU A 357 -11.88 -22.63 9.63
C LEU A 357 -10.73 -23.65 9.56
N GLU A 358 -9.61 -23.29 8.93
CA GLU A 358 -8.40 -24.12 8.90
C GLU A 358 -7.92 -24.45 10.32
N LYS A 359 -7.77 -23.43 11.17
CA LYS A 359 -7.35 -23.59 12.56
C LYS A 359 -8.31 -24.46 13.34
N ALA A 360 -9.62 -24.28 13.18
CA ALA A 360 -10.63 -25.06 13.89
C ALA A 360 -10.62 -26.54 13.49
N LEU A 361 -10.42 -26.86 12.20
CA LEU A 361 -10.33 -28.23 11.72
C LEU A 361 -9.09 -28.96 12.29
N VAL A 362 -7.97 -28.27 12.39
CA VAL A 362 -6.73 -28.78 12.98
C VAL A 362 -6.84 -28.90 14.51
N ASN A 363 -7.23 -27.82 15.19
CA ASN A 363 -7.27 -27.76 16.67
C ASN A 363 -8.31 -28.70 17.27
N GLN A 364 -9.46 -28.89 16.61
CA GLN A 364 -10.48 -29.84 17.08
C GLN A 364 -10.14 -31.30 16.75
N GLY A 365 -8.97 -31.54 16.15
CA GLY A 365 -8.43 -32.85 15.83
C GLY A 365 -9.25 -33.58 14.77
N PHE A 366 -9.83 -32.86 13.79
CA PHE A 366 -10.51 -33.50 12.67
C PHE A 366 -9.53 -33.95 11.59
N ILE A 367 -8.40 -33.27 11.47
CA ILE A 367 -7.29 -33.67 10.62
C ILE A 367 -6.06 -33.86 11.51
N ASP A 368 -5.41 -35.02 11.39
CA ASP A 368 -4.24 -35.39 12.19
C ASP A 368 -3.06 -35.72 11.29
N ARG A 369 -1.85 -35.52 11.78
CA ARG A 369 -0.62 -35.90 11.07
C ARG A 369 -0.27 -37.35 11.42
N GLY A 370 -0.25 -38.21 10.42
CA GLY A 370 0.17 -39.59 10.54
C GLY A 370 1.62 -39.75 10.97
N SER A 371 1.96 -40.93 11.48
CA SER A 371 3.34 -41.32 11.81
C SER A 371 4.28 -41.31 10.60
N ASP A 372 3.71 -41.32 9.39
CA ASP A 372 4.33 -41.17 8.08
C ASP A 372 4.42 -39.71 7.60
N GLY A 373 3.98 -38.74 8.42
CA GLY A 373 3.97 -37.32 8.10
C GLY A 373 2.80 -36.87 7.20
N GLN A 374 1.92 -37.79 6.79
CA GLN A 374 0.78 -37.48 5.92
C GLN A 374 -0.44 -37.01 6.71
N TRP A 375 -1.20 -36.06 6.18
CA TRP A 375 -2.45 -35.63 6.80
C TRP A 375 -3.55 -36.67 6.57
N ARG A 376 -4.20 -37.11 7.64
CA ARG A 376 -5.30 -38.08 7.62
C ARG A 376 -6.52 -37.53 8.35
N LEU A 377 -7.71 -37.92 7.92
CA LEU A 377 -8.93 -37.65 8.67
C LEU A 377 -8.90 -38.45 9.98
N SER A 378 -9.23 -37.79 11.08
CA SER A 378 -9.25 -38.45 12.38
C SER A 378 -10.47 -39.37 12.53
N PRO A 379 -10.45 -40.34 13.45
CA PRO A 379 -11.62 -41.16 13.76
C PRO A 379 -12.84 -40.33 14.19
N LYS A 380 -12.62 -39.13 14.75
CA LYS A 380 -13.68 -38.18 15.09
C LYS A 380 -14.31 -37.60 13.82
N ALA A 381 -13.50 -37.17 12.85
CA ALA A 381 -14.00 -36.69 11.55
C ALA A 381 -14.79 -37.78 10.82
N MET A 382 -14.26 -39.00 10.75
CA MET A 382 -14.93 -40.12 10.09
C MET A 382 -16.29 -40.46 10.70
N ARG A 383 -16.40 -40.44 12.04
CA ARG A 383 -17.70 -40.67 12.72
C ARG A 383 -18.70 -39.57 12.41
N GLN A 384 -18.26 -38.31 12.38
CA GLN A 384 -19.13 -37.18 12.06
C GLN A 384 -19.65 -37.29 10.63
N LEU A 385 -18.78 -37.58 9.67
CA LEU A 385 -19.14 -37.79 8.27
C LEU A 385 -20.13 -38.94 8.08
N GLY A 386 -19.89 -40.07 8.76
CA GLY A 386 -20.81 -41.20 8.72
C GLY A 386 -22.19 -40.88 9.29
N GLN A 387 -22.28 -40.08 10.37
CA GLN A 387 -23.56 -39.65 10.94
C GLN A 387 -24.33 -38.72 9.99
N THR A 388 -23.66 -37.78 9.33
CA THR A 388 -24.30 -36.88 8.36
C THR A 388 -24.81 -37.67 7.15
N ALA A 389 -23.97 -38.52 6.55
CA ALA A 389 -24.36 -39.35 5.41
C ALA A 389 -25.54 -40.29 5.72
N LEU A 390 -25.56 -40.92 6.91
CA LEU A 390 -26.68 -41.76 7.34
C LEU A 390 -27.98 -40.96 7.55
N ARG A 391 -27.88 -39.74 8.06
CA ARG A 391 -29.04 -38.85 8.26
C ARG A 391 -29.65 -38.43 6.91
N ASP A 392 -28.81 -38.10 5.94
CA ASP A 392 -29.24 -37.73 4.58
C ASP A 392 -29.93 -38.89 3.87
N VAL A 393 -29.36 -40.09 3.95
CA VAL A 393 -29.98 -41.30 3.40
C VAL A 393 -31.32 -41.58 4.07
N ALA A 394 -31.41 -41.45 5.39
CA ALA A 394 -32.66 -41.65 6.14
C ALA A 394 -33.73 -40.62 5.75
N GLN A 395 -33.37 -39.35 5.54
CA GLN A 395 -34.30 -38.31 5.07
C GLN A 395 -34.79 -38.58 3.65
N ARG A 396 -33.89 -38.97 2.73
CA ARG A 396 -34.25 -39.35 1.35
C ARG A 396 -35.17 -40.59 1.30
N LEU A 397 -34.97 -41.55 2.21
CA LEU A 397 -35.84 -42.73 2.33
C LEU A 397 -37.20 -42.39 2.97
N SER A 398 -37.23 -41.47 3.94
CA SER A 398 -38.45 -41.04 4.62
C SER A 398 -39.36 -40.17 3.74
N GLY A 399 -38.81 -39.40 2.80
CA GLY A 399 -39.59 -38.56 1.88
C GLY A 399 -40.41 -39.31 0.83
N ARG A 400 -40.24 -40.63 0.73
CA ARG A 400 -40.88 -41.48 -0.31
C ARG A 400 -42.11 -42.26 0.19
N HIS A 401 -42.67 -41.91 1.35
CA HIS A 401 -43.93 -42.48 1.87
C HIS A 401 -45.06 -41.45 1.80
N GLY A 402 -45.69 -41.33 0.65
CA GLY A 402 -46.80 -40.40 0.45
C GLY A 402 -47.55 -40.53 -0.87
N GLU A 403 -47.51 -41.68 -1.54
CA GLU A 403 -48.46 -41.99 -2.62
C GLU A 403 -49.49 -42.96 -2.01
N ARG A 404 -50.62 -42.40 -1.55
CA ARG A 404 -51.79 -43.18 -1.16
C ARG A 404 -52.75 -43.13 -2.35
N ASP A 405 -52.88 -44.26 -3.03
CA ASP A 405 -54.03 -44.57 -3.87
C ASP A 405 -55.28 -44.58 -2.97
N THR A 406 -56.19 -43.63 -3.19
CA THR A 406 -57.64 -43.78 -2.97
C THR A 406 -58.39 -42.94 -3.97
#